data_AF-A0A1G4TUD5-F1
#
_entry.id   AF-A0A1G4TUD5-F1
#
_cell.length_a   1.000
_cell.length_b   1.000
_cell.length_c   1.000
_cell.angle_alpha   90.00
_cell.angle_beta   90.00
_cell.angle_gamma   90.00
#
_symmetry.space_group_name_H-M   'P 1'
#
loop_
_entity.id
_entity.type
_entity.pdbx_description
1 polymer ?
#
loop_
_entity_poly.entity_id
_entity_poly.type
_entity_poly.pdbx_seq_one_letter_code
_entity_poly.pdbx_strand_id
1 'polypeptide(L)'
;LSGFNQEIYEKGLREEGWEAGIEEGRKAGIAEGREAGIEEGREAGIAEGRENGIKEGDLRAIRNMLDLGLSEEQISQKYSKELVEQVLQETTKI
;
A
#
# COMPACT_ATOMS: atom_id res chain seq x y z
N LEU A 1 45.93 44.92 -2.55
CA LEU A 1 44.61 44.87 -1.86
C LEU A 1 43.48 44.29 -2.71
N SER A 2 43.58 44.24 -4.05
CA SER A 2 42.49 43.78 -4.94
C SER A 2 42.22 42.25 -4.92
N GLY A 3 43.24 41.40 -4.81
CA GLY A 3 43.05 39.93 -4.95
C GLY A 3 42.46 39.24 -3.72
N PHE A 4 42.78 39.74 -2.51
CA PHE A 4 42.31 39.15 -1.25
C PHE A 4 40.78 39.26 -1.09
N ASN A 5 40.18 40.38 -1.53
CA ASN A 5 38.72 40.55 -1.48
C ASN A 5 37.98 39.73 -2.53
N GLN A 6 38.62 39.45 -3.68
CA GLN A 6 38.04 38.61 -4.74
C GLN A 6 37.97 37.14 -4.30
N GLU A 7 39.03 36.62 -3.68
CA GLU A 7 39.08 35.23 -3.21
C GLU A 7 38.03 34.96 -2.12
N ILE A 8 37.82 35.91 -1.20
CA ILE A 8 36.78 35.82 -0.16
C ILE A 8 35.38 35.80 -0.78
N TYR A 9 35.14 36.62 -1.81
CA TYR A 9 33.86 36.66 -2.51
C TYR A 9 33.56 35.36 -3.27
N GLU A 10 34.55 34.83 -3.99
CA GLU A 10 34.43 33.56 -4.71
C GLU A 10 34.23 32.38 -3.76
N LYS A 11 34.88 32.41 -2.58
CA LYS A 11 34.69 31.41 -1.54
C LYS A 11 33.28 31.46 -0.96
N GLY A 12 32.78 32.66 -0.65
CA GLY A 12 31.40 32.85 -0.16
C GLY A 12 30.36 32.33 -1.15
N LEU A 13 30.50 32.67 -2.44
CA LEU A 13 29.60 32.16 -3.48
C LEU A 13 29.63 30.64 -3.62
N ARG A 14 30.81 30.02 -3.45
CA ARG A 14 30.95 28.56 -3.50
C ARG A 14 30.29 27.89 -2.29
N GLU A 15 30.46 28.47 -1.10
CA GLU A 15 29.83 27.98 0.13
C GLU A 15 28.30 28.12 0.04
N GLU A 16 27.79 29.27 -0.41
CA GLU A 16 26.36 29.49 -0.66
C GLU A 16 25.79 28.50 -1.68
N GLY A 17 26.47 28.30 -2.81
CA GLY A 17 26.06 27.33 -3.83
C GLY A 17 26.06 25.88 -3.33
N TRP A 18 27.03 25.54 -2.48
CA TRP A 18 27.12 24.21 -1.85
C TRP A 18 25.98 24.00 -0.84
N GLU A 19 25.73 24.98 0.03
CA GLU A 19 24.63 24.94 1.01
C GLU A 19 23.27 24.87 0.31
N ALA A 20 23.07 25.68 -0.73
CA ALA A 20 21.85 25.66 -1.53
C ALA A 20 21.63 24.29 -2.20
N GLY A 21 22.68 23.70 -2.78
CA GLY A 21 22.60 22.37 -3.40
C GLY A 21 22.26 21.26 -2.39
N ILE A 22 22.83 21.31 -1.18
CA ILE A 22 22.47 20.37 -0.11
C ILE A 22 21.01 20.56 0.32
N GLU A 23 20.58 21.81 0.51
CA GLU A 23 19.22 22.10 0.95
C GLU A 23 18.19 21.65 -0.10
N GLU A 24 18.43 21.94 -1.37
CA GLU A 24 17.59 21.54 -2.49
C GLU A 24 17.54 20.02 -2.63
N GLY A 25 18.69 19.35 -2.64
CA GLY A 25 18.75 17.88 -2.72
C GLY A 25 18.02 17.19 -1.57
N ARG A 26 18.14 17.72 -0.34
CA ARG A 26 17.40 17.21 0.82
C ARG A 26 15.90 17.43 0.67
N LYS A 27 15.45 18.60 0.21
CA LYS A 27 14.02 18.90 0.00
C LYS A 27 13.43 17.99 -1.07
N ALA A 28 14.12 17.85 -2.20
CA ALA A 28 13.71 16.98 -3.30
C ALA A 28 13.61 15.52 -2.86
N GLY A 29 14.65 14.97 -2.22
CA GLY A 29 14.65 13.57 -1.76
C GLY A 29 13.55 13.26 -0.73
N ILE A 30 13.22 14.20 0.17
CA ILE A 30 12.10 14.02 1.10
C ILE A 30 10.75 14.06 0.38
N ALA A 31 10.59 14.97 -0.59
CA ALA A 31 9.35 15.09 -1.35
C ALA A 31 9.10 13.81 -2.17
N GLU A 32 10.09 13.38 -2.95
CA GLU A 32 10.02 12.16 -3.77
C GLU A 32 9.77 10.92 -2.91
N GLY A 33 10.53 10.74 -1.82
CA GLY A 33 10.37 9.58 -0.94
C GLY A 33 8.99 9.52 -0.27
N ARG A 34 8.41 10.68 0.07
CA ARG A 34 7.06 10.75 0.65
C ARG A 34 5.98 10.42 -0.38
N GLU A 35 6.10 10.95 -1.59
CA GLU A 35 5.15 10.71 -2.67
C GLU A 35 5.11 9.22 -3.04
N ALA A 36 6.28 8.62 -3.28
CA ALA A 36 6.41 7.19 -3.58
C ALA A 36 5.81 6.31 -2.47
N GLY A 37 6.12 6.61 -1.20
CA GLY A 37 5.59 5.84 -0.06
C GLY A 37 4.06 5.93 0.10
N ILE A 38 3.46 7.08 -0.22
CA ILE A 38 2.00 7.25 -0.20
C ILE A 38 1.35 6.47 -1.33
N GLU A 39 1.93 6.53 -2.53
CA GLU A 39 1.42 5.82 -3.70
C GLU A 39 1.43 4.30 -3.48
N GLU A 40 2.59 3.75 -3.11
CA GLU A 40 2.74 2.32 -2.83
C GLU A 40 1.80 1.85 -1.72
N GLY A 41 1.73 2.59 -0.61
CA GLY A 41 0.85 2.25 0.52
C GLY A 41 -0.63 2.27 0.14
N ARG A 42 -1.05 3.22 -0.69
CA ARG A 42 -2.43 3.32 -1.19
C ARG A 42 -2.76 2.16 -2.13
N GLU A 43 -1.87 1.83 -3.06
CA GLU A 43 -2.10 0.72 -4.00
C GLU A 43 -2.20 -0.62 -3.27
N ALA A 44 -1.25 -0.90 -2.37
CA ALA A 44 -1.27 -2.11 -1.55
C ALA A 44 -2.56 -2.20 -0.72
N GLY A 45 -2.95 -1.13 -0.03
CA GLY A 45 -4.16 -1.11 0.79
C GLY A 45 -5.46 -1.30 -0.02
N ILE A 46 -5.54 -0.74 -1.23
CA ILE A 46 -6.69 -0.95 -2.13
C ILE A 46 -6.74 -2.40 -2.63
N ALA A 47 -5.60 -2.97 -3.01
CA ALA A 47 -5.53 -4.34 -3.49
C ALA A 47 -5.94 -5.32 -2.39
N GLU A 48 -5.36 -5.20 -1.20
CA GLU A 48 -5.68 -6.03 -0.03
C GLU A 48 -7.16 -5.87 0.38
N GLY A 49 -7.65 -4.63 0.47
CA GLY A 49 -9.05 -4.37 0.83
C GLY A 49 -10.04 -4.96 -0.17
N ARG A 50 -9.71 -4.92 -1.47
CA ARG A 50 -10.55 -5.52 -2.51
C ARG A 50 -10.56 -7.05 -2.42
N GLU A 51 -9.40 -7.68 -2.25
CA GLU A 51 -9.29 -9.14 -2.11
C GLU A 51 -10.06 -9.63 -0.88
N ASN A 52 -9.83 -9.00 0.28
CA ASN A 52 -10.52 -9.33 1.52
C ASN A 52 -12.03 -9.11 1.40
N GLY A 53 -12.47 -8.00 0.81
CA GLY A 53 -13.89 -7.70 0.62
C GLY A 53 -14.61 -8.69 -0.30
N ILE A 54 -13.96 -9.15 -1.37
CA ILE A 54 -14.49 -10.20 -2.25
C ILE A 54 -14.62 -11.51 -1.47
N LYS A 55 -13.56 -11.94 -0.79
CA LYS A 55 -13.56 -13.18 0.00
C LYS A 55 -14.63 -13.17 1.09
N GLU A 56 -14.77 -12.08 1.84
CA GLU A 56 -15.83 -11.92 2.84
C GLU A 56 -17.24 -11.94 2.22
N GLY A 57 -17.40 -11.35 1.03
CA GLY A 57 -18.62 -11.43 0.24
C GLY A 57 -18.99 -12.88 -0.11
N ASP A 58 -18.02 -13.63 -0.62
CA ASP A 58 -18.20 -15.03 -1.01
C ASP A 58 -18.54 -15.91 0.20
N LEU A 59 -17.83 -15.74 1.32
CA LEU A 59 -18.14 -16.46 2.56
C LEU A 59 -19.56 -16.20 3.06
N ARG A 60 -20.03 -14.95 2.99
CA ARG A 60 -21.43 -14.60 3.33
C ARG A 60 -22.43 -15.23 2.38
N ALA A 61 -22.14 -15.24 1.08
CA ALA A 61 -23.01 -15.88 0.09
C ALA A 61 -23.12 -17.39 0.34
N ILE A 62 -22.00 -18.06 0.60
CA ILE A 62 -21.94 -19.49 0.95
C ILE A 62 -22.80 -19.79 2.18
N ARG A 63 -22.65 -19.02 3.27
CA ARG A 63 -23.50 -19.16 4.48
C ARG A 63 -24.98 -19.09 4.13
N ASN A 64 -25.39 -18.05 3.41
CA ASN A 64 -26.79 -17.88 3.02
C ASN A 64 -27.32 -19.04 2.16
N MET A 65 -26.49 -19.61 1.27
CA MET A 65 -26.88 -20.77 0.45
C MET A 65 -27.05 -22.04 1.29
N LEU A 66 -26.17 -22.27 2.27
CA LEU A 66 -26.32 -23.37 3.22
C LEU A 66 -27.59 -23.21 4.06
N ASP A 67 -27.88 -21.99 4.53
CA ASP A 67 -29.11 -21.68 5.28
C ASP A 67 -30.39 -21.90 4.44
N LEU A 68 -30.29 -21.72 3.12
CA LEU A 68 -31.35 -22.03 2.15
C LEU A 68 -31.44 -23.53 1.82
N GLY A 69 -30.58 -24.37 2.40
CA GLY A 69 -30.60 -25.83 2.24
C GLY A 69 -29.89 -26.35 0.99
N LEU A 70 -29.05 -25.54 0.34
CA LEU A 70 -28.21 -26.05 -0.76
C LEU A 70 -27.13 -26.97 -0.21
N SER A 71 -26.82 -28.03 -0.95
CA SER A 71 -25.75 -28.94 -0.56
C SER A 71 -24.37 -28.35 -0.86
N GLU A 72 -23.37 -28.80 -0.11
CA GLU A 72 -21.95 -28.50 -0.37
C GLU A 72 -21.57 -28.76 -1.83
N GLU A 73 -22.06 -29.86 -2.41
CA GLU A 73 -21.79 -30.24 -3.81
C GLU A 73 -22.33 -29.20 -4.80
N GLN A 74 -23.50 -28.61 -4.52
CA GLN A 74 -24.10 -27.57 -5.37
C GLN A 74 -23.33 -26.25 -5.26
N ILE A 75 -22.93 -25.88 -4.04
CA ILE A 75 -22.19 -24.63 -3.80
C ILE A 75 -20.78 -24.72 -4.40
N SER A 76 -20.15 -25.89 -4.30
CA SER A 76 -18.81 -26.17 -4.85
C SER A 76 -18.74 -26.12 -6.37
N GLN A 77 -19.88 -26.03 -7.08
CA GLN A 77 -19.89 -25.77 -8.52
C GLN A 77 -19.49 -24.33 -8.86
N LYS A 78 -19.71 -23.40 -7.92
CA LYS A 78 -19.44 -21.96 -8.13
C LYS A 78 -18.32 -21.43 -7.24
N TYR A 79 -18.18 -21.97 -6.03
CA TYR A 79 -17.15 -21.57 -5.07
C TYR A 79 -16.13 -22.68 -4.88
N SER A 80 -14.91 -22.33 -4.48
CA SER A 80 -13.88 -23.33 -4.22
C SER A 80 -14.23 -24.15 -2.98
N LYS A 81 -13.80 -25.41 -2.95
CA LYS A 81 -14.04 -26.32 -1.80
C LYS A 81 -13.47 -25.75 -0.51
N GLU A 82 -12.32 -25.08 -0.59
CA GLU A 82 -11.67 -24.46 0.58
C GLU A 82 -12.56 -23.39 1.23
N LEU A 83 -13.25 -22.56 0.44
CA LEU A 83 -14.17 -21.55 0.98
C LEU A 83 -15.42 -22.17 1.59
N VAL A 84 -15.95 -23.23 0.97
CA VAL A 84 -17.12 -23.93 1.47
C VAL A 84 -16.79 -24.66 2.79
N GLU A 85 -15.67 -25.38 2.83
CA GLU A 85 -15.17 -26.02 4.05
C GLU A 85 -14.90 -25.00 5.16
N GLN A 86 -14.33 -23.84 4.84
CA GLN A 86 -14.11 -22.78 5.83
C GLN A 86 -15.41 -22.37 6.52
N VAL A 87 -16.48 -22.14 5.75
CA VAL A 87 -17.79 -21.81 6.31
C VAL A 87 -18.34 -22.94 7.18
N LEU A 88 -18.25 -24.19 6.70
CA LEU A 88 -18.73 -25.35 7.45
C LEU A 88 -18.00 -25.55 8.78
N GLN A 89 -16.68 -25.31 8.81
CA GLN A 89 -15.90 -25.37 10.04
C GLN A 89 -16.28 -24.27 11.04
N GLU A 90 -16.64 -23.08 10.56
CA GLU A 90 -17.09 -21.97 11.41
C GLU A 90 -18.50 -22.23 11.97
N THR A 91 -19.43 -22.76 11.18
CA THR A 91 -20.78 -23.08 11.64
C THR A 91 -20.82 -24.24 12.64
N THR A 92 -19.87 -25.16 12.56
CA THR A 92 -19.79 -26.35 13.45
C THR A 92 -19.13 -26.03 14.80
N LYS A 93 -18.43 -24.90 14.93
CA LYS A 93 -17.78 -24.46 16.17
C LYS A 93 -18.74 -23.77 17.16
N ILE A 94 -20.00 -23.56 16.78
CA ILE A 94 -21.08 -23.00 17.59
C ILE A 94 -21.90 -24.16 18.17
#